data_AF-A0A7S1M2B7-F1
#
_entry.id   AF-A0A7S1M2B7-F1
#
_cell.length_a   1.000
_cell.length_b   1.000
_cell.length_c   1.000
_cell.angle_alpha   90.00
_cell.angle_beta   90.00
_cell.angle_gamma   90.00
#
_symmetry.space_group_name_H-M   'P 1'
#
loop_
_entity.id
_entity.type
_entity.pdbx_description
1 polymer ?
#
loop_
_entity_poly.entity_id
_entity_poly.type
_entity_poly.pdbx_seq_one_letter_code
_entity_poly.pdbx_strand_id
1 'polypeptide(L)'
;ERGAPAQFASPQEVEQVGLALARPGWTLFQNYDADAYQDAHVMPSRNLEACLQVAEDNGFGGISIWEGQAYFRESTGVEIKQRLVKSPGAVFYLYAPAFQTHAGTSASAASAYVPAPVPPMDDEEDPDLQEALRLSMINS
;
A
#
# COMPACT_ATOMS: atom_id res chain seq x y z
N GLU A 1 -23.61 -15.00 -3.51
CA GLU A 1 -23.15 -13.60 -3.39
C GLU A 1 -22.10 -13.53 -2.29
N ARG A 2 -20.80 -13.45 -2.63
CA ARG A 2 -19.74 -13.34 -1.62
C ARG A 2 -19.58 -11.86 -1.31
N GLY A 3 -20.11 -11.44 -0.16
CA GLY A 3 -19.94 -10.07 0.35
C GLY A 3 -18.44 -9.75 0.45
N ALA A 4 -18.00 -8.71 -0.24
CA ALA A 4 -16.66 -8.18 -0.07
C ALA A 4 -16.44 -7.86 1.43
N PRO A 5 -15.31 -8.25 2.05
CA PRO A 5 -15.05 -7.91 3.44
C PRO A 5 -15.13 -6.39 3.62
N ALA A 6 -15.72 -5.96 4.74
CA ALA A 6 -16.03 -4.57 5.03
C ALA A 6 -14.80 -3.68 4.78
N GLN A 7 -14.90 -2.85 3.74
CA GLN A 7 -14.06 -1.67 3.58
C GLN A 7 -14.54 -0.65 4.61
N PHE A 8 -13.66 0.26 5.05
CA PHE A 8 -14.12 1.40 5.85
C PHE A 8 -15.24 2.12 5.11
N ALA A 9 -16.37 2.35 5.77
CA ALA A 9 -17.55 2.90 5.11
C ALA A 9 -17.39 4.39 4.81
N SER A 10 -16.44 5.08 5.46
CA SER A 10 -16.18 6.50 5.26
C SER A 10 -14.81 6.95 5.81
N PRO A 11 -14.30 8.12 5.37
CA PRO A 11 -13.12 8.78 5.96
C PRO A 11 -13.24 9.01 7.48
N GLN A 12 -14.45 9.27 7.97
CA GLN A 12 -14.71 9.47 9.40
C GLN A 12 -14.49 8.19 10.20
N GLU A 13 -14.83 7.03 9.65
CA GLU A 13 -14.60 5.74 10.31
C GLU A 13 -13.12 5.44 10.43
N VAL A 14 -12.36 5.67 9.36
CA VAL A 14 -10.89 5.55 9.34
C VAL A 14 -10.29 6.41 10.44
N GLU A 15 -10.71 7.67 10.53
CA GLU A 15 -10.26 8.58 11.58
C GLU A 15 -10.54 8.04 12.99
N GLN A 16 -11.78 7.62 13.26
CA GLN A 16 -12.14 7.12 14.59
C GLN A 16 -11.29 5.91 14.99
N VAL A 17 -11.03 4.99 14.05
CA VAL A 17 -10.14 3.83 14.28
C VAL A 17 -8.71 4.31 14.54
N GLY A 18 -8.20 5.25 13.73
CA GLY A 18 -6.86 5.80 13.89
C GLY A 18 -6.65 6.51 15.24
N LEU A 19 -7.63 7.30 15.66
CA LEU A 19 -7.62 7.97 16.96
C LEU A 19 -7.70 6.95 18.11
N ALA A 20 -8.51 5.90 17.97
CA ALA A 20 -8.62 4.84 18.97
C ALA A 20 -7.33 4.01 19.12
N LEU A 21 -6.57 3.81 18.03
CA LEU A 21 -5.27 3.12 18.07
C LEU A 21 -4.20 3.92 18.81
N ALA A 22 -4.28 5.26 18.78
CA ALA A 22 -3.35 6.17 19.48
C ALA A 22 -1.86 5.80 19.30
N ARG A 23 -1.48 5.38 18.09
CA ARG A 23 -0.16 4.78 17.81
C ARG A 23 0.95 5.85 17.86
N PRO A 24 2.03 5.66 18.65
CA PRO A 24 3.10 6.66 18.78
C PRO A 24 3.78 6.99 17.46
N GLY A 25 4.13 8.27 17.25
CA GLY A 25 4.82 8.74 16.03
C GLY A 25 3.89 8.93 14.83
N TRP A 26 2.61 8.57 14.93
CA TRP A 26 1.63 8.78 13.88
C TRP A 26 0.80 10.05 14.09
N THR A 27 0.60 10.82 13.02
CA THR A 27 -0.27 12.00 13.01
C THR A 27 -1.28 11.90 11.89
N LEU A 28 -2.56 12.10 12.20
CA LEU A 28 -3.65 12.04 11.24
C LEU A 28 -3.94 13.41 10.62
N PHE A 29 -4.15 13.44 9.31
CA PHE A 29 -4.59 14.61 8.55
C PHE A 29 -5.81 14.26 7.69
N GLN A 30 -6.97 14.81 8.04
CA GLN A 30 -8.20 14.63 7.27
C GLN A 30 -8.22 15.52 6.02
N ASN A 31 -8.71 14.98 4.92
CA ASN A 31 -8.81 15.66 3.63
C ASN A 31 -7.45 16.15 3.11
N TYR A 32 -6.41 15.37 3.37
CA TYR A 32 -5.07 15.59 2.86
C TYR A 32 -4.55 14.33 2.18
N ASP A 33 -3.62 14.54 1.27
CA ASP A 33 -2.74 13.54 0.69
C ASP A 33 -1.37 14.18 0.46
N ALA A 34 -0.37 13.38 0.12
CA ALA A 34 0.94 13.85 -0.33
C ALA A 34 1.44 12.92 -1.41
N ASP A 35 2.17 13.46 -2.39
CA ASP A 35 2.84 12.66 -3.44
C ASP A 35 1.91 11.66 -4.14
N ALA A 36 0.67 12.10 -4.46
CA ALA A 36 -0.30 11.29 -5.19
C ALA A 36 0.34 10.69 -6.46
N TYR A 37 0.00 9.43 -6.76
CA TYR A 37 0.54 8.63 -7.87
C TYR A 37 2.01 8.21 -7.75
N GLN A 38 2.67 8.48 -6.62
CA GLN A 38 4.00 7.96 -6.29
C GLN A 38 3.89 6.95 -5.14
N ASP A 39 3.09 5.92 -5.37
CA ASP A 39 2.81 4.87 -4.39
C ASP A 39 3.92 3.81 -4.40
N ALA A 40 4.64 3.66 -3.28
CA ALA A 40 5.68 2.63 -3.14
C ALA A 40 5.09 1.23 -2.87
N HIS A 41 3.92 1.21 -2.25
CA HIS A 41 3.13 0.01 -1.99
C HIS A 41 1.65 0.38 -1.94
N VAL A 42 0.78 -0.61 -2.17
CA VAL A 42 -0.68 -0.46 -2.03
C VAL A 42 -1.26 -1.73 -1.43
N MET A 43 -2.11 -1.61 -0.43
CA MET A 43 -2.85 -2.74 0.13
C MET A 43 -4.26 -2.35 0.59
N PRO A 44 -5.19 -3.32 0.74
CA PRO A 44 -6.51 -3.04 1.28
C PRO A 44 -6.43 -2.43 2.68
N SER A 45 -7.15 -1.33 2.93
CA SER A 45 -7.06 -0.61 4.21
C SER A 45 -7.85 -1.24 5.35
N ARG A 46 -8.57 -2.34 5.12
CA ARG A 46 -9.51 -2.99 6.07
C ARG A 46 -8.97 -3.20 7.49
N ASN A 47 -7.66 -3.39 7.63
CA ASN A 47 -6.98 -3.43 8.92
C ASN A 47 -5.96 -2.30 8.98
N LEU A 48 -6.37 -1.15 9.55
CA LEU A 48 -5.52 0.03 9.68
C LEU A 48 -4.28 -0.26 10.51
N GLU A 49 -4.40 -1.04 11.59
CA GLU A 49 -3.25 -1.40 12.44
C GLU A 49 -2.19 -2.17 11.63
N ALA A 50 -2.61 -3.12 10.79
CA ALA A 50 -1.71 -3.83 9.90
C ALA A 50 -1.06 -2.91 8.86
N CYS A 51 -1.81 -1.94 8.32
CA CYS A 51 -1.26 -0.96 7.38
C CYS A 51 -0.18 -0.09 8.04
N LEU A 52 -0.44 0.40 9.26
CA LEU A 52 0.54 1.18 10.02
C LEU A 52 1.79 0.35 10.36
N GLN A 53 1.60 -0.92 10.73
CA GLN A 53 2.72 -1.84 10.97
C GLN A 53 3.58 -2.04 9.72
N VAL A 54 2.96 -2.31 8.57
CA VAL A 54 3.67 -2.44 7.28
C VAL A 54 4.45 -1.16 6.96
N ALA A 55 3.88 0.01 7.25
CA ALA A 55 4.57 1.27 7.04
C ALA A 55 5.82 1.43 7.91
N GLU A 56 5.74 1.05 9.18
CA GLU A 56 6.90 1.06 10.08
C GLU A 56 7.98 0.06 9.65
N ASP A 57 7.57 -1.18 9.34
CA ASP A 57 8.50 -2.26 8.99
C ASP A 57 9.28 -1.98 7.70
N ASN A 58 8.68 -1.23 6.78
CA ASN A 58 9.28 -0.86 5.50
C ASN A 58 9.89 0.56 5.49
N GLY A 59 9.80 1.30 6.60
CA GLY A 59 10.34 2.65 6.70
C GLY A 59 9.58 3.70 5.86
N PHE A 60 8.31 3.47 5.56
CA PHE A 60 7.46 4.43 4.85
C PHE A 60 7.12 5.62 5.75
N GLY A 61 7.20 6.84 5.21
CA GLY A 61 6.93 8.06 5.98
C GLY A 61 5.46 8.43 6.10
N GLY A 62 4.57 7.69 5.44
CA GLY A 62 3.13 7.87 5.60
C GLY A 62 2.29 6.96 4.73
N ILE A 63 0.99 6.93 5.03
CA ILE A 63 -0.02 6.21 4.27
C ILE A 63 -1.23 7.11 4.00
N SER A 64 -1.75 7.05 2.78
CA SER A 64 -3.00 7.71 2.38
C SER A 64 -4.10 6.66 2.29
N ILE A 65 -5.20 6.87 3.01
CA ILE A 65 -6.38 6.00 2.93
C ILE A 65 -7.40 6.66 2.02
N TRP A 66 -7.71 6.00 0.91
CA TRP A 66 -8.67 6.47 -0.08
C TRP A 66 -9.33 5.27 -0.78
N GLU A 67 -10.65 5.34 -0.99
CA GLU A 67 -11.47 4.28 -1.61
C GLU A 67 -11.18 2.84 -1.12
N GLY A 68 -10.98 2.66 0.19
CA GLY A 68 -10.75 1.35 0.80
C GLY A 68 -9.36 0.76 0.56
N GLN A 69 -8.43 1.55 0.04
CA GLN A 69 -7.03 1.22 -0.14
C GLN A 69 -6.14 2.08 0.76
N ALA A 70 -4.98 1.53 1.12
CA ALA A 70 -3.89 2.20 1.78
C ALA A 70 -2.72 2.35 0.80
N TYR A 71 -2.34 3.58 0.52
CA TYR A 71 -1.31 3.99 -0.43
C TYR A 71 -0.08 4.47 0.34
N PHE A 72 1.05 3.81 0.17
CA PHE A 72 2.24 4.04 0.98
C PHE A 72 3.22 4.98 0.30
N ARG A 73 3.82 5.89 1.09
CA ARG A 73 4.77 6.89 0.62
C ARG A 73 6.19 6.56 1.11
N GLU A 74 7.12 6.41 0.18
CA GLU A 74 8.53 6.07 0.47
C GLU A 74 9.31 7.21 1.11
N SER A 75 8.93 8.46 0.81
CA SER A 75 9.59 9.64 1.40
C SER A 75 9.44 9.67 2.91
N THR A 76 10.36 10.36 3.60
CA THR A 76 10.30 10.47 5.06
C THR A 76 9.12 11.32 5.51
N GLY A 77 8.61 11.10 6.73
CA GLY A 77 7.52 11.91 7.27
C GLY A 77 7.85 13.40 7.36
N VAL A 78 9.12 13.78 7.51
CA VAL A 78 9.54 15.19 7.50
C VAL A 78 9.34 15.81 6.12
N GLU A 79 9.72 15.11 5.06
CA GLU A 79 9.57 15.56 3.68
C GLU A 79 8.10 15.58 3.26
N ILE A 80 7.37 14.50 3.57
CA ILE A 80 5.93 14.39 3.27
C ILE A 80 5.15 15.52 3.92
N LYS A 81 5.46 15.88 5.17
CA LYS A 81 4.77 16.96 5.88
C LYS A 81 4.83 18.30 5.14
N GLN A 82 5.91 18.56 4.40
CA GLN A 82 6.08 19.77 3.60
C GLN A 82 5.28 19.75 2.29
N ARG A 83 4.87 18.56 1.84
CA ARG A 83 4.17 18.32 0.57
C ARG A 83 2.72 17.93 0.74
N LEU A 84 2.18 17.96 1.97
CA LEU A 84 0.76 17.72 2.22
C LEU A 84 -0.10 18.73 1.44
N VAL A 85 -1.01 18.20 0.63
CA VAL A 85 -1.97 18.95 -0.17
C VAL A 85 -3.39 18.53 0.19
N LYS A 86 -4.35 19.45 0.05
CA LYS A 86 -5.75 19.14 0.31
C LYS A 86 -6.26 18.12 -0.72
N SER A 87 -6.85 17.05 -0.23
CA SER A 87 -7.47 15.98 -1.02
C SER A 87 -8.78 15.57 -0.35
N PRO A 88 -9.92 16.15 -0.75
CA PRO A 88 -11.21 15.84 -0.13
C PRO A 88 -11.54 14.35 -0.19
N GLY A 89 -11.89 13.77 0.96
CA GLY A 89 -12.22 12.34 1.07
C GLY A 89 -11.03 11.39 1.29
N ALA A 90 -9.79 11.90 1.30
CA ALA A 90 -8.62 11.12 1.73
C ALA A 90 -8.31 11.35 3.22
N VAL A 91 -7.76 10.33 3.87
CA VAL A 91 -7.22 10.44 5.23
C VAL A 91 -5.74 10.06 5.20
N PHE A 92 -4.88 11.00 5.51
CA PHE A 92 -3.44 10.77 5.51
C PHE A 92 -2.91 10.53 6.92
N TYR A 93 -2.16 9.45 7.09
CA TYR A 93 -1.41 9.15 8.31
C TYR A 93 0.06 9.41 8.05
N LEU A 94 0.62 10.39 8.73
CA LEU A 94 2.03 10.72 8.67
C LEU A 94 2.80 9.99 9.76
N TYR A 95 3.88 9.30 9.39
CA TYR A 95 4.79 8.69 10.35
C TYR A 95 6.03 9.58 10.55
N ALA A 96 6.12 10.19 11.73
CA ALA A 96 7.25 11.00 12.16
C ALA A 96 7.54 10.70 13.63
N PRO A 97 8.19 9.55 13.95
CA PRO A 97 8.61 9.28 15.31
C PRO A 97 9.57 10.38 15.74
N ALA A 98 9.49 10.79 17.01
CA ALA A 98 10.51 11.67 17.57
C ALA A 98 11.84 10.92 17.40
N PHE A 99 12.72 11.45 16.51
CA PHE A 99 14.02 10.85 16.25
C PHE A 99 14.66 10.58 17.61
N GLN A 100 14.82 9.31 17.98
CA GLN A 100 15.76 8.99 19.02
C GLN A 100 17.12 9.37 18.44
N THR A 101 17.70 10.42 19.01
CA THR A 101 19.04 10.91 18.67
C THR A 101 20.05 9.83 19.03
N HIS A 102 20.13 8.76 18.24
CA HIS A 102 21.21 7.80 18.33
C HIS A 102 22.41 8.46 17.67
N ALA A 103 23.20 9.16 18.49
CA ALA A 103 24.59 9.45 18.15
C ALA A 103 25.31 8.09 18.00
N GLY A 104 25.34 7.56 16.77
CA GLY A 104 25.89 6.23 16.51
C GLY A 104 25.59 5.73 15.11
N THR A 105 26.47 6.10 14.18
CA THR A 105 26.95 5.33 13.01
C THR A 105 26.15 4.10 12.55
N SER A 106 25.78 4.14 11.24
CA SER A 106 25.48 3.02 10.32
C SER A 106 24.19 2.23 10.59
N ALA A 107 23.43 1.74 9.61
CA ALA A 107 23.74 1.46 8.22
C ALA A 107 22.47 1.52 7.36
N SER A 108 22.67 1.79 6.07
CA SER A 108 21.70 1.49 5.02
C SER A 108 21.24 0.03 5.13
N ALA A 109 19.97 -0.18 5.47
CA ALA A 109 19.27 -1.39 5.11
C ALA A 109 18.51 -1.08 3.82
N ALA A 110 19.22 -1.12 2.69
CA ALA A 110 18.59 -1.56 1.47
C ALA A 110 18.14 -3.02 1.72
N SER A 111 16.96 -3.18 2.31
CA SER A 111 16.27 -4.46 2.30
C SER A 111 15.86 -4.66 0.85
N ALA A 112 16.76 -5.28 0.08
CA ALA A 112 16.44 -5.78 -1.24
C ALA A 112 15.28 -6.74 -1.06
N TYR A 113 14.06 -6.22 -1.28
CA TYR A 113 12.89 -7.03 -1.51
C TYR A 113 13.25 -7.96 -2.67
N VAL A 114 13.49 -9.22 -2.34
CA VAL A 114 13.40 -10.29 -3.32
C VAL A 114 11.90 -10.47 -3.52
N PRO A 115 11.32 -10.06 -4.66
CA PRO A 115 9.94 -10.46 -4.94
C PRO A 115 9.85 -11.97 -4.74
N ALA A 116 8.85 -12.40 -3.97
CA ALA A 116 8.51 -13.81 -3.93
C ALA A 116 8.45 -14.28 -5.40
N PRO A 117 9.08 -15.41 -5.76
CA PRO A 117 8.94 -15.93 -7.11
C PRO A 117 7.45 -16.05 -7.36
N VAL A 118 6.95 -15.23 -8.30
CA VAL A 118 5.63 -15.44 -8.88
C VAL A 118 5.62 -16.92 -9.25
N PRO A 119 4.69 -17.73 -8.70
CA PRO A 119 4.55 -19.08 -9.21
C PRO A 119 4.39 -18.92 -10.73
N PRO A 120 5.06 -19.76 -11.55
CA PRO A 120 4.76 -19.77 -12.96
C PRO A 120 3.24 -19.83 -13.04
N MET A 121 2.62 -18.83 -13.66
CA MET A 121 1.28 -19.03 -14.15
C MET A 121 1.45 -20.24 -15.05
N ASP A 122 0.88 -21.37 -14.64
CA ASP A 122 0.59 -22.43 -15.58
C ASP A 122 -0.17 -21.72 -16.70
N ASP A 123 0.53 -21.46 -17.81
CA ASP A 123 -0.10 -21.24 -19.09
C ASP A 123 -1.00 -22.47 -19.26
N GLU A 124 -2.28 -22.33 -18.90
CA GLU A 124 -3.35 -23.19 -19.37
C GLU A 124 -3.30 -23.05 -20.90
N GLU A 125 -2.44 -23.86 -21.52
CA GLU A 125 -2.45 -24.08 -22.96
C GLU A 125 -3.86 -24.54 -23.32
N ASP A 126 -4.59 -23.62 -23.94
CA ASP A 126 -5.91 -23.84 -24.51
C ASP A 126 -5.83 -25.04 -25.48
N PRO A 127 -6.38 -26.22 -25.13
CA PRO A 127 -6.18 -27.44 -25.90
C PRO A 127 -6.88 -27.40 -27.27
N ASP A 128 -7.70 -26.38 -27.54
CA ASP A 128 -8.50 -26.26 -28.76
C ASP A 128 -7.69 -25.77 -29.98
N LEU A 129 -6.53 -25.15 -29.77
CA LEU A 129 -5.70 -24.64 -30.88
C LEU A 129 -4.89 -25.73 -31.61
N GLN A 130 -4.63 -26.88 -30.97
CA GLN A 130 -3.86 -27.96 -31.60
C GLN A 130 -4.68 -28.80 -32.59
N GLU A 131 -6.01 -28.85 -32.47
CA GLU A 131 -6.85 -29.62 -33.40
C GLU A 131 -7.07 -28.89 -34.73
N ALA A 132 -7.19 -27.55 -34.70
CA ALA A 132 -7.36 -26.73 -35.89
C ALA A 132 -6.17 -26.79 -36.86
N LEU A 133 -4.94 -26.93 -36.32
CA LEU A 133 -3.74 -27.06 -37.14
C LEU A 133 -3.63 -28.44 -37.81
N ARG A 134 -4.18 -29.49 -37.19
CA ARG A 134 -4.16 -30.85 -37.75
C ARG A 134 -5.14 -31.02 -38.91
N LEU A 135 -6.29 -30.38 -38.86
CA LEU A 135 -7.32 -30.45 -39.91
C LEU A 135 -6.96 -29.67 -41.18
N SER A 136 -6.07 -28.68 -41.09
CA SER A 136 -5.64 -27.89 -42.26
C SER A 136 -4.54 -28.54 -43.12
N MET A 137 -3.90 -29.61 -42.64
CA MET A 137 -2.77 -30.26 -43.35
C MET A 137 -3.12 -31.58 -44.05
N ILE A 138 -4.37 -32.06 -43.99
CA ILE A 138 -4.77 -33.35 -44.57
C ILE A 138 -5.44 -33.23 -45.96
N ASN A 139 -5.73 -32.02 -46.45
CA ASN A 139 -6.48 -31.82 -47.70
C ASN A 139 -5.74 -30.99 -48.77
N SER A 140 -4.48 -31.31 -49.06
CA SER A 140 -3.78 -30.83 -50.27
C SER A 140 -2.93 -31.92 -50.91
#